data_AF-A0A932WM34-F1
#
_entry.id   AF-A0A932WM34-F1
#
_cell.length_a   1.000
_cell.length_b   1.000
_cell.length_c   1.000
_cell.angle_alpha   90.00
_cell.angle_beta   90.00
_cell.angle_gamma   90.00
#
_symmetry.space_group_name_H-M   'P 1'
#
loop_
_entity.id
_entity.type
_entity.pdbx_description
1 polymer ?
#
loop_
_entity_poly.entity_id
_entity_poly.type
_entity_poly.pdbx_seq_one_letter_code
_entity_poly.pdbx_strand_id
1 'polypeptide(L)'
;MARPDLFIRLPDRPFASSFFKCILNIGLMMVMVVVLGVVSGSFLKGPIATVLTGFVVVVGKMAHGFLNTLVTGDVQYHNPTVKFQGAGPFGALYRIVTHTTPGVAFDDTFFFRTIDKLDTIALNALWAIYKVFPDFGSFDTTEYTANSFDVPWSEALLPSIATTFAYCIPWIIVGYFSLRLRELESK
;
A
#
# COMPACT_ATOMS: atom_id res chain seq x y z
N MET A 1 25.28 16.61 -19.08
CA MET A 1 25.39 15.83 -17.84
C MET A 1 24.09 15.10 -17.63
N ALA A 2 24.09 13.77 -17.71
CA ALA A 2 22.93 12.95 -17.41
C ALA A 2 22.90 12.68 -15.89
N ARG A 3 21.70 12.56 -15.32
CA ARG A 3 21.52 12.12 -13.92
C ARG A 3 21.73 10.59 -13.89
N PRO A 4 22.61 9.98 -13.05
CA PRO A 4 23.51 10.50 -12.02
C PRO A 4 24.99 10.05 -12.20
N ASP A 5 25.90 10.94 -12.58
CA ASP A 5 27.33 10.60 -12.75
C ASP A 5 28.15 10.57 -11.43
N LEU A 6 27.54 10.90 -10.29
CA LEU A 6 28.20 10.89 -8.98
C LEU A 6 27.32 10.17 -7.94
N PHE A 7 27.66 8.91 -7.65
CA PHE A 7 27.10 8.18 -6.52
C PHE A 7 28.23 7.74 -5.59
N ILE A 8 28.01 7.92 -4.28
CA ILE A 8 28.92 7.42 -3.26
C ILE A 8 28.69 5.92 -3.16
N ARG A 9 29.67 5.14 -3.62
CA ARG A 9 29.60 3.68 -3.60
C ARG A 9 29.82 3.17 -2.17
N LEU A 10 28.82 2.48 -1.62
CA LEU A 10 28.98 1.75 -0.36
C LEU A 10 29.93 0.54 -0.55
N PRO A 11 30.54 0.02 0.53
CA PRO A 11 31.48 -1.09 0.45
C PRO A 11 30.87 -2.32 -0.23
N ASP A 12 31.62 -2.91 -1.16
CA ASP A 12 31.21 -4.09 -1.91
C ASP A 12 31.02 -5.29 -0.97
N ARG A 13 29.85 -5.93 -1.09
CA ARG A 13 29.54 -7.21 -0.45
C ARG A 13 29.51 -8.32 -1.50
N PRO A 14 29.75 -9.58 -1.13
CA PRO A 14 29.71 -10.68 -2.09
C PRO A 14 28.32 -10.79 -2.72
N PHE A 15 28.28 -10.92 -4.05
CA PHE A 15 27.03 -11.03 -4.83
C PHE A 15 26.06 -12.07 -4.26
N ALA A 16 26.58 -13.23 -3.84
CA ALA A 16 25.78 -14.30 -3.25
C ALA A 16 24.97 -13.82 -2.02
N SER A 17 25.52 -12.91 -1.21
CA SER A 17 24.81 -12.37 -0.05
C SER A 17 23.66 -11.44 -0.44
N SER A 18 23.86 -10.58 -1.44
CA SER A 18 22.82 -9.68 -1.97
C SER A 18 21.71 -10.47 -2.65
N PHE A 19 22.09 -11.49 -3.45
CA PHE A 19 21.14 -12.38 -4.11
C PHE A 19 20.29 -13.16 -3.11
N PHE A 20 20.91 -13.70 -2.05
CA PHE A 20 20.19 -14.41 -0.98
C PHE A 20 19.21 -13.49 -0.24
N LYS A 21 19.58 -12.25 0.04
CA LYS A 21 18.66 -11.26 0.64
C LYS A 21 17.49 -10.94 -0.28
N CYS A 22 17.73 -10.79 -1.58
CA CYS A 22 16.67 -10.52 -2.55
C CYS A 22 15.67 -11.68 -2.65
N ILE A 23 16.16 -12.92 -2.73
CA ILE A 23 15.27 -14.09 -2.76
C ILE A 23 14.52 -14.29 -1.44
N LEU A 24 15.16 -13.98 -0.31
CA LEU A 24 14.50 -13.97 0.99
C LEU A 24 13.36 -12.95 0.99
N ASN A 25 13.56 -11.75 0.43
CA ASN A 25 12.54 -10.71 0.43
C ASN A 25 11.30 -11.09 -0.41
N ILE A 26 11.53 -11.64 -1.60
CA ILE A 26 10.46 -12.20 -2.45
C ILE A 26 9.79 -13.40 -1.74
N GLY A 27 10.56 -14.20 -1.00
CA GLY A 27 10.05 -15.29 -0.17
C GLY A 27 9.11 -14.80 0.93
N LEU A 28 9.46 -13.73 1.64
CA LEU A 28 8.61 -13.11 2.66
C LEU A 28 7.29 -12.60 2.07
N MET A 29 7.35 -11.95 0.91
CA MET A 29 6.15 -11.56 0.15
C MET A 29 5.28 -12.79 -0.15
N MET A 30 5.88 -13.87 -0.63
CA MET A 30 5.15 -15.11 -0.95
C MET A 30 4.50 -15.73 0.29
N VAL A 31 5.20 -15.78 1.42
CA VAL A 31 4.65 -16.27 2.70
C VAL A 31 3.43 -15.45 3.11
N MET A 32 3.48 -14.13 3.02
CA MET A 32 2.35 -13.26 3.37
C MET A 32 1.13 -13.52 2.46
N VAL A 33 1.35 -13.68 1.15
CA VAL A 33 0.28 -14.02 0.20
C VAL A 33 -0.33 -15.39 0.52
N VAL A 34 0.48 -16.38 0.87
CA VAL A 34 0.01 -17.72 1.26
C VAL A 34 -0.83 -17.67 2.53
N VAL A 35 -0.39 -16.94 3.57
CA VAL A 35 -1.16 -16.78 4.82
C VAL A 35 -2.53 -16.15 4.54
N LEU A 36 -2.57 -15.08 3.75
CA LEU A 36 -3.82 -14.44 3.33
C LEU A 36 -4.75 -15.41 2.56
N GLY A 37 -4.18 -16.20 1.66
CA GLY A 37 -4.92 -17.21 0.89
C GLY A 37 -5.50 -18.32 1.78
N VAL A 38 -4.71 -18.83 2.72
CA VAL A 38 -5.14 -19.92 3.62
C VAL A 38 -6.19 -19.43 4.63
N VAL A 39 -6.01 -18.23 5.19
CA VAL A 39 -6.97 -17.66 6.14
C VAL A 39 -8.29 -17.33 5.46
N SER A 40 -8.26 -16.73 4.27
CA SER A 40 -9.48 -16.47 3.50
C SER A 40 -10.21 -17.77 3.13
N GLY A 41 -9.47 -18.83 2.78
CA GLY A 41 -10.03 -20.15 2.51
C GLY A 41 -10.64 -20.86 3.73
N SER A 42 -10.38 -20.39 4.95
CA SER A 42 -10.91 -21.02 6.18
C SER A 42 -12.40 -20.73 6.41
N PHE A 43 -12.91 -19.57 5.95
CA PHE A 43 -14.32 -19.19 6.04
C PHE A 43 -15.03 -19.03 4.69
N LEU A 44 -14.31 -18.81 3.59
CA LEU A 44 -14.89 -18.61 2.26
C LEU A 44 -14.87 -19.90 1.44
N LYS A 45 -15.83 -20.03 0.51
CA LYS A 45 -15.75 -21.06 -0.54
C LYS A 45 -14.56 -20.74 -1.46
N GLY A 46 -13.89 -21.79 -1.97
CA GLY A 46 -12.69 -21.68 -2.79
C GLY A 46 -12.69 -20.56 -3.84
N PRO A 47 -13.72 -20.43 -4.70
CA PRO A 47 -13.77 -19.37 -5.71
C PRO A 47 -13.76 -17.95 -5.14
N ILE A 48 -14.38 -17.74 -3.98
CA ILE A 48 -14.46 -16.40 -3.36
C ILE A 48 -13.14 -16.09 -2.64
N ALA A 49 -12.52 -17.10 -2.02
CA ALA A 49 -11.21 -16.97 -1.38
C ALA A 49 -10.12 -16.57 -2.39
N THR A 50 -10.12 -17.19 -3.58
CA THR A 50 -9.14 -16.87 -4.62
C THR A 50 -9.33 -15.46 -5.19
N VAL A 51 -10.58 -15.02 -5.41
CA VAL A 51 -10.88 -13.64 -5.84
C VAL A 51 -10.45 -12.63 -4.78
N LEU A 52 -10.74 -12.89 -3.49
CA LEU A 52 -10.32 -12.01 -2.40
C LEU A 52 -8.80 -11.90 -2.32
N THR A 53 -8.10 -13.03 -2.35
CA THR A 53 -6.63 -13.06 -2.29
C THR A 53 -6.02 -12.35 -3.50
N GLY A 54 -6.54 -12.62 -4.70
CA GLY A 54 -6.10 -11.94 -5.92
C GLY A 54 -6.33 -10.43 -5.86
N PHE A 55 -7.49 -9.99 -5.35
CA PHE A 55 -7.80 -8.57 -5.19
C PHE A 55 -6.82 -7.88 -4.23
N VAL A 56 -6.54 -8.49 -3.07
CA VAL A 56 -5.58 -7.95 -2.08
C VAL A 56 -4.18 -7.82 -2.69
N VAL A 57 -3.73 -8.81 -3.47
CA VAL A 57 -2.42 -8.76 -4.14
C VAL A 57 -2.35 -7.67 -5.21
N VAL A 58 -3.39 -7.56 -6.05
CA VAL A 58 -3.44 -6.53 -7.10
C VAL A 58 -3.45 -5.13 -6.48
N VAL A 59 -4.26 -4.91 -5.45
CA VAL A 59 -4.33 -3.61 -4.75
C VAL A 59 -3.01 -3.30 -4.05
N GLY A 60 -2.45 -4.23 -3.28
CA GLY A 60 -1.23 -4.01 -2.51
C GLY A 60 0.04 -3.85 -3.37
N LYS A 61 0.05 -4.35 -4.61
CA LYS A 61 1.19 -4.16 -5.54
C LYS A 61 0.99 -2.99 -6.51
N MET A 62 -0.19 -2.89 -7.15
CA MET A 62 -0.40 -1.95 -8.26
C MET A 62 -1.07 -0.65 -7.79
N ALA A 63 -2.06 -0.74 -6.91
CA ALA A 63 -2.83 0.42 -6.48
C ALA A 63 -2.23 1.11 -5.25
N HIS A 64 -1.36 0.45 -4.49
CA HIS A 64 -0.81 0.98 -3.22
C HIS A 64 -0.09 2.32 -3.39
N GLY A 65 0.72 2.48 -4.45
CA GLY A 65 1.39 3.75 -4.75
C GLY A 65 0.41 4.88 -5.05
N PHE A 66 -0.65 4.60 -5.82
CA PHE A 66 -1.71 5.56 -6.11
C PHE A 66 -2.57 5.88 -4.88
N LEU A 67 -2.86 4.90 -4.02
CA LEU A 67 -3.57 5.12 -2.78
C LEU A 67 -2.74 5.98 -1.81
N ASN A 68 -1.43 5.76 -1.73
CA ASN A 68 -0.56 6.57 -0.89
C ASN A 68 -0.55 8.05 -1.33
N THR A 69 -0.50 8.31 -2.64
CA THR A 69 -0.56 9.70 -3.14
C THR A 69 -1.92 10.35 -2.89
N LEU A 70 -3.03 9.61 -3.03
CA LEU A 70 -4.37 10.10 -2.71
C LEU A 70 -4.54 10.41 -1.22
N VAL A 71 -4.04 9.53 -0.35
CA VAL A 71 -4.23 9.60 1.11
C VAL A 71 -3.33 10.65 1.74
N THR A 72 -2.08 10.74 1.30
CA THR A 72 -1.13 11.75 1.81
C THR A 72 -1.47 13.15 1.30
N GLY A 73 -2.28 13.26 0.24
CA GLY A 73 -2.61 14.54 -0.39
C GLY A 73 -1.41 15.20 -1.08
N ASP A 74 -0.27 14.50 -1.14
CA ASP A 74 0.97 14.91 -1.78
C ASP A 74 0.88 14.72 -3.31
N VAL A 75 -0.11 15.37 -3.92
CA VAL A 75 0.01 15.73 -5.33
C VAL A 75 0.97 16.93 -5.38
N GLN A 76 2.25 16.68 -5.07
CA GLN A 76 3.35 17.62 -5.25
C GLN A 76 3.53 17.90 -6.74
N TYR A 77 2.79 18.88 -7.24
CA TYR A 77 3.26 19.64 -8.38
C TYR A 77 4.34 20.63 -7.89
N HIS A 78 5.16 21.07 -8.84
CA HIS A 78 6.38 21.89 -8.74
C HIS A 78 6.28 23.23 -7.96
N ASN A 79 5.24 23.49 -7.18
CA ASN A 79 5.07 24.69 -6.38
C ASN A 79 4.45 24.41 -4.98
N PRO A 80 5.20 24.56 -3.88
CA PRO A 80 4.73 24.30 -2.51
C PRO A 80 3.72 25.35 -1.97
N THR A 81 3.38 26.39 -2.74
CA THR A 81 2.45 27.45 -2.31
C THR A 81 1.00 27.23 -2.72
N VAL A 82 0.71 26.24 -3.57
CA VAL A 82 -0.67 25.97 -4.03
C VAL A 82 -1.25 24.79 -3.26
N LYS A 83 -1.91 25.07 -2.13
CA LYS A 83 -2.75 24.07 -1.46
C LYS A 83 -4.02 23.88 -2.26
N PHE A 84 -4.25 22.68 -2.79
CA PHE A 84 -5.54 22.32 -3.38
C PHE A 84 -6.60 22.29 -2.26
N GLN A 85 -7.32 23.40 -2.07
CA GLN A 85 -8.43 23.46 -1.14
C GLN A 85 -9.62 22.74 -1.78
N GLY A 86 -10.06 21.63 -1.15
CA GLY A 86 -11.07 20.67 -1.64
C GLY A 86 -10.54 19.57 -2.57
N ALA A 87 -9.47 18.89 -2.14
CA ALA A 87 -8.78 17.80 -2.84
C ALA A 87 -9.42 16.41 -2.64
N GLY A 88 -10.65 16.33 -2.13
CA GLY A 88 -11.34 15.04 -1.99
C GLY A 88 -12.15 14.66 -3.24
N PRO A 89 -12.69 13.43 -3.26
CA PRO A 89 -13.39 12.90 -4.42
C PRO A 89 -14.65 13.69 -4.78
N PHE A 90 -15.39 14.22 -3.81
CA PHE A 90 -16.62 14.99 -4.07
C PHE A 90 -16.32 16.39 -4.58
N GLY A 91 -15.31 17.06 -4.02
CA GLY A 91 -14.80 18.33 -4.56
C GLY A 91 -14.27 18.18 -5.99
N ALA A 92 -13.56 17.09 -6.29
CA ALA A 92 -13.08 16.78 -7.64
C ALA A 92 -14.24 16.51 -8.63
N LEU A 93 -15.26 15.72 -8.23
CA LEU A 93 -16.44 15.47 -9.05
C LEU A 93 -17.20 16.76 -9.38
N TYR A 94 -17.39 17.63 -8.38
CA TYR A 94 -18.02 18.93 -8.60
C TYR A 94 -17.25 19.77 -9.62
N ARG A 95 -15.91 19.76 -9.56
CA ARG A 95 -15.06 20.48 -10.51
C ARG A 95 -15.11 19.90 -11.93
N ILE A 96 -15.22 18.58 -12.07
CA ILE A 96 -15.38 17.92 -13.37
C ILE A 96 -16.69 18.37 -14.02
N VAL A 97 -17.79 18.37 -13.26
CA VAL A 97 -19.12 18.76 -13.77
C VAL A 97 -19.17 20.26 -14.10
N THR A 98 -18.55 21.10 -13.28
CA THR A 98 -18.56 22.57 -13.47
C THR A 98 -17.45 23.08 -14.37
N HIS A 99 -16.56 22.21 -14.85
CA HIS A 99 -15.36 22.56 -15.62
C HIS A 99 -14.51 23.67 -14.96
N THR A 100 -14.41 23.66 -13.64
CA THR A 100 -13.61 24.65 -12.90
C THR A 100 -12.16 24.19 -12.74
N THR A 101 -11.22 25.12 -12.83
CA THR A 101 -9.79 24.82 -12.73
C THR A 101 -9.43 24.37 -11.30
N PRO A 102 -8.62 23.32 -11.13
CA PRO A 102 -8.36 22.75 -9.81
C PRO A 102 -7.54 23.66 -8.85
N GLY A 103 -7.07 24.83 -9.29
CA GLY A 103 -6.40 25.82 -8.44
C GLY A 103 -7.28 26.90 -7.82
N VAL A 104 -8.59 26.93 -8.13
CA VAL A 104 -9.51 27.95 -7.60
C VAL A 104 -10.06 27.52 -6.24
N ALA A 105 -9.90 28.38 -5.23
CA ALA A 105 -10.45 28.16 -3.91
C ALA A 105 -11.99 28.13 -3.98
N PHE A 106 -12.60 27.21 -3.23
CA PHE A 106 -14.05 27.17 -3.07
C PHE A 106 -14.50 28.40 -2.28
N ASP A 107 -15.64 28.97 -2.67
CA ASP A 107 -16.28 30.06 -1.94
C ASP A 107 -16.72 29.55 -0.55
N ASP A 108 -16.72 30.39 0.48
CA ASP A 108 -16.99 29.97 1.87
C ASP A 108 -18.50 29.88 2.16
N THR A 109 -19.22 29.23 1.23
CA THR A 109 -20.66 28.98 1.32
C THR A 109 -20.93 27.70 2.10
N PHE A 110 -22.07 27.63 2.79
CA PHE A 110 -22.52 26.44 3.53
C PHE A 110 -22.46 25.14 2.72
N PHE A 111 -22.78 25.21 1.42
CA PHE A 111 -22.69 24.08 0.49
C PHE A 111 -21.26 23.54 0.34
N PHE A 112 -20.29 24.42 0.05
CA PHE A 112 -18.88 24.04 -0.11
C PHE A 112 -18.25 23.54 1.19
N ARG A 113 -18.62 24.12 2.34
CA ARG A 113 -18.20 23.63 3.65
C ARG A 113 -18.72 22.22 3.95
N THR A 114 -19.88 21.85 3.41
CA THR A 114 -20.44 20.50 3.58
C THR A 114 -19.69 19.50 2.71
N ILE A 115 -19.35 19.87 1.46
CA ILE A 115 -18.54 19.05 0.56
C ILE A 115 -17.16 18.78 1.15
N ASP A 116 -16.49 19.82 1.67
CA ASP A 116 -15.15 19.69 2.27
C ASP A 116 -15.13 18.74 3.48
N LYS A 117 -16.18 18.79 4.31
CA LYS A 117 -16.35 17.83 5.41
C LYS A 117 -16.57 16.39 4.92
N LEU A 118 -17.39 16.20 3.90
CA LEU A 118 -17.62 14.87 3.31
C LEU A 118 -16.33 14.31 2.70
N ASP A 119 -15.55 15.15 2.03
CA ASP A 119 -14.25 14.79 1.47
C ASP A 119 -13.26 14.38 2.56
N THR A 120 -13.20 15.12 3.67
CA THR A 120 -12.36 14.75 4.81
C THR A 120 -12.75 13.40 5.39
N ILE A 121 -14.06 13.13 5.52
CA ILE A 121 -14.56 11.83 6.00
C ILE A 121 -14.19 10.70 5.02
N ALA A 122 -14.37 10.93 3.72
CA ALA A 122 -14.06 9.94 2.69
C ALA A 122 -12.56 9.63 2.63
N LEU A 123 -11.70 10.65 2.71
CA LEU A 123 -10.24 10.49 2.74
C LEU A 123 -9.78 9.79 4.02
N ASN A 124 -10.37 10.12 5.18
CA ASN A 124 -10.06 9.42 6.43
C ASN A 124 -10.48 7.94 6.38
N ALA A 125 -11.64 7.64 5.79
CA ALA A 125 -12.07 6.26 5.57
C ALA A 125 -11.12 5.53 4.61
N LEU A 126 -10.70 6.19 3.53
CA LEU A 126 -9.72 5.65 2.58
C LEU A 126 -8.37 5.41 3.24
N TRP A 127 -7.90 6.30 4.13
CA TRP A 127 -6.69 6.10 4.92
C TRP A 127 -6.77 4.86 5.81
N ALA A 128 -7.92 4.63 6.45
CA ALA A 128 -8.14 3.44 7.26
C ALA A 128 -8.09 2.16 6.42
N ILE A 129 -8.75 2.17 5.26
CA ILE A 129 -8.75 1.05 4.30
C ILE A 129 -7.34 0.81 3.75
N TYR A 130 -6.64 1.87 3.35
CA TYR A 130 -5.28 1.81 2.82
C TYR A 130 -4.33 1.09 3.78
N LYS A 131 -4.40 1.39 5.08
CA LYS A 131 -3.56 0.73 6.10
C LYS A 131 -3.82 -0.75 6.29
N VAL A 132 -5.02 -1.24 5.93
CA VAL A 132 -5.36 -2.66 5.99
C VAL A 132 -4.65 -3.45 4.90
N PHE A 133 -4.40 -2.83 3.74
CA PHE A 133 -3.71 -3.49 2.63
C PHE A 133 -2.19 -3.40 2.83
N PRO A 134 -1.47 -4.53 2.78
CA PRO A 134 -0.02 -4.50 2.86
C PRO A 134 0.61 -3.98 1.56
N ASP A 135 1.72 -3.24 1.70
CA ASP A 135 2.54 -2.79 0.57
C ASP A 135 3.42 -3.92 0.04
N PHE A 136 2.97 -4.58 -1.03
CA PHE A 136 3.77 -5.62 -1.69
C PHE A 136 4.91 -5.04 -2.54
N GLY A 137 4.87 -3.76 -2.90
CA GLY A 137 5.94 -3.09 -3.64
C GLY A 137 7.23 -2.97 -2.83
N SER A 138 7.11 -2.81 -1.51
CA SER A 138 8.26 -2.71 -0.60
C SER A 138 9.18 -3.94 -0.56
N PHE A 139 8.68 -5.10 -1.00
CA PHE A 139 9.45 -6.35 -1.05
C PHE A 139 10.27 -6.51 -2.34
N ASP A 140 10.05 -5.64 -3.33
CA ASP A 140 10.75 -5.70 -4.60
C ASP A 140 12.15 -5.05 -4.48
N THR A 141 13.14 -5.87 -4.17
CA THR A 141 14.56 -5.46 -4.12
C THR A 141 15.34 -5.89 -5.36
N THR A 142 14.65 -6.18 -6.46
CA THR A 142 15.29 -6.68 -7.70
C THR A 142 16.24 -5.64 -8.30
N GLU A 143 15.90 -4.35 -8.20
CA GLU A 143 16.71 -3.24 -8.71
C GLU A 143 18.10 -3.17 -8.07
N TYR A 144 18.21 -3.47 -6.76
CA TYR A 144 19.51 -3.53 -6.07
C TYR A 144 20.40 -4.61 -6.68
N THR A 145 19.84 -5.81 -6.89
CA THR A 145 20.61 -6.94 -7.45
C THR A 145 20.93 -6.71 -8.92
N ALA A 146 20.02 -6.12 -9.70
CA ALA A 146 20.22 -5.81 -11.12
C ALA A 146 21.34 -4.78 -11.32
N ASN A 147 21.42 -3.78 -10.44
CA ASN A 147 22.48 -2.76 -10.46
C ASN A 147 23.74 -3.19 -9.69
N SER A 148 23.84 -4.46 -9.28
CA SER A 148 24.97 -5.02 -8.51
C SER A 148 25.25 -4.32 -7.17
N PHE A 149 24.23 -3.71 -6.57
CA PHE A 149 24.28 -3.13 -5.24
C PHE A 149 23.88 -4.16 -4.16
N ASP A 150 24.43 -4.02 -2.95
CA ASP A 150 23.99 -4.81 -1.79
C ASP A 150 22.58 -4.38 -1.37
N VAL A 151 21.75 -5.35 -0.99
CA VAL A 151 20.44 -5.07 -0.40
C VAL A 151 20.67 -4.59 1.04
N PRO A 152 20.29 -3.34 1.38
CA PRO A 152 20.54 -2.78 2.69
C PRO A 152 19.71 -3.51 3.76
N TRP A 153 20.38 -3.91 4.84
CA TRP A 153 19.72 -4.65 5.92
C TRP A 153 18.71 -3.78 6.67
N SER A 154 19.08 -2.55 7.02
CA SER A 154 18.26 -1.62 7.79
C SER A 154 17.10 -1.02 7.00
N GLU A 155 17.30 -0.78 5.71
CA GLU A 155 16.35 0.00 4.90
C GLU A 155 15.41 -0.88 4.08
N ALA A 156 15.83 -2.09 3.68
CA ALA A 156 15.00 -2.97 2.87
C ALA A 156 14.61 -4.23 3.64
N LEU A 157 15.59 -5.00 4.14
CA LEU A 157 15.29 -6.33 4.68
C LEU A 157 14.53 -6.31 6.02
N LEU A 158 14.98 -5.47 6.96
CA LEU A 158 14.37 -5.38 8.29
C LEU A 158 12.91 -4.89 8.22
N PRO A 159 12.58 -3.83 7.44
CA PRO A 159 11.19 -3.44 7.22
C PRO A 159 10.35 -4.56 6.62
N SER A 160 10.83 -5.29 5.61
CA SER A 160 10.08 -6.38 4.99
C SER A 160 9.81 -7.56 5.92
N ILE A 161 10.75 -7.88 6.81
CA ILE A 161 10.53 -8.87 7.87
C ILE A 161 9.46 -8.35 8.85
N ALA A 162 9.60 -7.11 9.30
CA ALA A 162 8.69 -6.50 10.26
C ALA A 162 7.26 -6.39 9.71
N THR A 163 7.10 -5.97 8.45
CA THR A 163 5.78 -5.89 7.79
C THR A 163 5.16 -7.27 7.64
N THR A 164 5.95 -8.28 7.25
CA THR A 164 5.46 -9.67 7.15
C THR A 164 4.89 -10.15 8.47
N PHE A 165 5.61 -9.97 9.59
CA PHE A 165 5.08 -10.35 10.91
C PHE A 165 3.89 -9.49 11.34
N ALA A 166 3.96 -8.17 11.12
CA ALA A 166 2.89 -7.24 11.48
C ALA A 166 1.56 -7.59 10.80
N TYR A 167 1.59 -8.03 9.55
CA TYR A 167 0.38 -8.45 8.83
C TYR A 167 0.04 -9.92 9.09
N CYS A 168 0.99 -10.86 9.12
CA CYS A 168 0.66 -12.28 9.30
C CYS A 168 0.02 -12.60 10.66
N ILE A 169 0.48 -11.98 11.76
CA ILE A 169 -0.04 -12.24 13.11
C ILE A 169 -1.56 -12.00 13.21
N PRO A 170 -2.10 -10.81 12.88
CA PRO A 170 -3.54 -10.58 12.98
C PRO A 170 -4.35 -11.51 12.06
N TRP A 171 -3.86 -11.79 10.85
CA TRP A 171 -4.54 -12.72 9.94
C TRP A 171 -4.58 -14.16 10.49
N ILE A 172 -3.51 -14.64 11.10
CA ILE A 172 -3.49 -15.95 11.75
C ILE A 172 -4.51 -16.01 12.90
N ILE A 173 -4.62 -14.94 13.70
CA ILE A 173 -5.62 -14.84 14.78
C ILE A 173 -7.04 -14.93 14.21
N VAL A 174 -7.33 -14.19 13.13
CA VAL A 174 -8.63 -14.24 12.44
C VAL A 174 -8.91 -15.66 11.93
N GLY A 175 -7.92 -16.31 11.31
CA GLY A 175 -8.05 -17.69 10.84
C GLY A 175 -8.34 -18.69 11.97
N TYR A 176 -7.66 -18.53 13.11
CA TYR A 176 -7.90 -19.36 14.29
C TYR A 176 -9.34 -19.24 14.80
N PHE A 177 -9.85 -18.01 14.96
CA PHE A 177 -11.23 -17.78 15.39
C PHE A 177 -12.24 -18.29 14.37
N SER A 178 -11.97 -18.10 13.08
CA SER A 178 -12.81 -18.60 12.00
C SER A 178 -12.98 -20.13 12.06
N LEU A 179 -11.89 -20.87 12.26
CA LEU A 179 -11.94 -22.32 12.41
C LEU A 179 -12.69 -22.74 13.69
N ARG A 180 -12.46 -22.04 14.81
CA ARG A 180 -13.16 -22.29 16.07
C ARG A 180 -14.67 -22.07 15.99
N LEU A 181 -15.11 -21.00 15.33
CA LEU A 181 -16.54 -20.73 15.15
C LEU A 181 -17.22 -21.84 14.34
N ARG A 182 -16.55 -22.33 13.30
CA ARG A 182 -17.03 -23.44 12.49
C ARG A 182 -17.17 -24.75 13.28
N GLU A 183 -16.26 -25.03 14.22
CA GLU A 183 -16.36 -26.19 15.11
C GLU A 183 -17.56 -26.11 16.07
N LEU A 184 -17.97 -24.89 16.46
CA LEU A 184 -19.08 -24.66 17.39
C LEU A 184 -20.46 -24.75 16.71
N GLU A 185 -20.57 -24.31 15.45
CA GLU A 185 -21.82 -24.44 14.68
C GLU A 185 -22.15 -25.89 14.28
N SER A 186 -21.15 -26.77 14.29
CA SER A 186 -21.32 -28.18 13.93
C SER A 186 -21.78 -29.07 15.09
N LYS A 187 -21.92 -28.53 16.30
CA LYS A 187 -22.38 -29.25 17.50
C LYS A 187 -23.79 -28.82 17.89
#